data_AF-A0A0G9HCD4-F1
#
_entry.id   AF-A0A0G9HCD4-F1
#
_cell.length_a   1.000
_cell.length_b   1.000
_cell.length_c   1.000
_cell.angle_alpha   90.00
_cell.angle_beta   90.00
_cell.angle_gamma   90.00
#
_symmetry.space_group_name_H-M   'P 1'
#
loop_
_entity.id
_entity.type
_entity.pdbx_description
1 polymer ?
#
loop_
_entity_poly.entity_id
_entity_poly.type
_entity_poly.pdbx_seq_one_letter_code
_entity_poly.pdbx_strand_id
1 'polypeptide(L)' 'MNLVAYHVTHLLLILILAGCGLASWRIYFRYCKAHAPETSAWRMMRRLRAEGNPDGTWMMVEALMAMAAGIALLVLPFIR' A
#
# COMPACT_ATOMS: atom_id res chain seq x y z
N MET A 1 -18.35 -5.34 -18.98
CA MET A 1 -17.37 -4.28 -19.37
C MET A 1 -16.69 -4.69 -20.69
N ASN A 2 -16.20 -3.77 -21.54
CA ASN A 2 -15.44 -4.18 -22.73
C ASN A 2 -14.09 -4.80 -22.32
N LEU A 3 -13.60 -5.80 -23.07
CA LEU A 3 -12.37 -6.55 -22.79
C LEU A 3 -11.15 -5.64 -22.59
N VAL A 4 -11.02 -4.60 -23.42
CA VAL A 4 -9.93 -3.61 -23.31
C VAL A 4 -10.02 -2.85 -21.98
N ALA A 5 -11.21 -2.39 -21.61
CA ALA A 5 -11.42 -1.68 -20.35
C ALA A 5 -11.11 -2.58 -19.15
N TYR A 6 -11.50 -3.86 -19.19
CA TYR A 6 -11.14 -4.83 -18.15
C TYR A 6 -9.63 -4.93 -17.96
N HIS A 7 -8.87 -5.15 -19.03
CA HIS A 7 -7.41 -5.32 -18.92
C HIS A 7 -6.70 -4.04 -18.47
N VAL A 8 -7.16 -2.87 -18.95
CA VAL A 8 -6.61 -1.58 -18.51
C VAL A 8 -6.87 -1.37 -17.02
N THR A 9 -8.10 -1.57 -16.55
CA THR A 9 -8.44 -1.43 -15.12
C THR A 9 -7.65 -2.43 -14.27
N HIS A 10 -7.56 -3.69 -14.71
CA HIS A 10 -6.82 -4.73 -13.98
C HIS A 10 -5.32 -4.38 -13.87
N LEU A 11 -4.69 -3.93 -14.96
CA LEU A 11 -3.30 -3.50 -14.97
C LEU A 11 -3.06 -2.30 -14.04
N LEU A 12 -3.92 -1.29 -14.09
CA LEU A 12 -3.81 -0.10 -13.24
C LEU A 12 -3.88 -0.47 -11.75
N LEU A 13 -4.81 -1.34 -11.36
CA LEU A 13 -4.93 -1.79 -9.97
C LEU A 13 -3.70 -2.57 -9.50
N ILE A 14 -3.12 -3.42 -10.36
CA ILE A 14 -1.88 -4.13 -10.07
C ILE A 14 -0.71 -3.15 -9.89
N LEU A 15 -0.60 -2.13 -10.76
CA LEU A 15 0.44 -1.11 -10.66
C LEU A 15 0.33 -0.30 -9.36
N ILE A 16 -0.90 0.03 -8.93
CA ILE A 16 -1.15 0.70 -7.65
C ILE A 16 -0.66 -0.17 -6.47
N LEU A 17 -1.00 -1.45 -6.46
CA LEU A 17 -0.54 -2.39 -5.42
C LEU A 17 0.98 -2.53 -5.39
N ALA A 18 1.61 -2.70 -6.55
CA ALA A 18 3.06 -2.79 -6.67
C ALA A 18 3.73 -1.50 -6.18
N GLY A 19 3.19 -0.34 -6.57
CA GLY A 19 3.68 0.98 -6.14
C GLY A 19 3.59 1.17 -4.62
N CYS A 20 2.45 0.83 -4.01
CA CYS A 20 2.28 0.89 -2.55
C CYS A 20 3.25 -0.06 -1.85
N GLY A 21 3.44 -1.28 -2.36
CA GLY A 21 4.39 -2.24 -1.82
C GLY A 21 5.84 -1.74 -1.85
N LEU A 22 6.28 -1.15 -2.97
CA LEU A 22 7.62 -0.57 -3.12
C LEU A 22 7.84 0.63 -2.20
N ALA A 23 6.85 1.50 -2.07
CA ALA A 23 6.93 2.68 -1.21
C ALA A 23 6.96 2.29 0.28
N SER A 24 6.08 1.38 0.70
CA SER A 24 6.08 0.81 2.06
C SER A 24 7.39 0.09 2.38
N TRP A 25 7.94 -0.67 1.42
CA TRP A 25 9.25 -1.30 1.55
C TRP A 25 10.35 -0.26 1.77
N ARG A 26 10.39 0.80 0.96
CA ARG A 26 11.36 1.89 1.11
C ARG A 26 11.28 2.54 2.49
N ILE A 27 10.09 2.81 3.00
CA ILE A 27 9.89 3.39 4.34
C ILE A 27 10.39 2.43 5.42
N TYR A 28 10.02 1.14 5.32
CA TYR A 28 10.46 0.11 6.26
C TYR A 28 11.98 0.00 6.35
N PHE A 29 12.70 -0.10 5.22
CA PHE A 29 14.16 -0.21 5.24
C PHE A 29 14.84 1.07 5.74
N ARG A 30 14.27 2.25 5.45
CA ARG A 30 14.78 3.50 6.02
C ARG A 30 14.58 3.54 7.54
N TYR A 31 13.44 3.06 8.03
CA TYR A 31 13.18 2.93 9.47
C TYR A 31 14.16 1.96 10.15
N CYS A 32 14.34 0.75 9.60
CA CYS A 32 15.24 -0.28 10.15
C CYS A 32 16.73 0.10 10.13
N LYS A 33 17.13 1.09 9.32
CA LYS A 33 18.49 1.66 9.38
C LYS A 33 18.70 2.57 10.59
N ALA A 34 17.64 3.22 11.06
CA ALA A 34 17.70 4.16 12.18
C ALA A 34 17.23 3.55 13.51
N HIS A 35 16.41 2.50 13.45
CA HIS A 35 15.76 1.88 14.60
C HIS A 35 15.81 0.36 14.49
N ALA A 36 15.70 -0.33 15.63
CA ALA A 36 15.51 -1.78 15.62
C ALA A 36 14.20 -2.15 14.87
N PRO A 37 14.17 -3.28 14.13
CA PRO A 37 12.99 -3.69 13.40
C PRO A 37 11.81 -3.93 14.35
N GLU A 38 10.68 -3.31 14.04
CA GLU A 38 9.45 -3.51 14.79
C GLU A 38 8.81 -4.86 14.43
N THR A 39 8.20 -5.51 15.41
CA THR A 39 7.51 -6.81 15.24
C THR A 39 6.23 -6.72 14.40
N SER A 40 5.73 -5.51 14.09
CA SER A 40 4.54 -5.33 13.26
C SER A 40 4.53 -3.97 12.55
N ALA A 41 4.09 -3.95 11.28
CA ALA A 41 3.92 -2.73 10.50
C ALA A 41 2.97 -1.72 11.17
N TRP A 42 1.95 -2.22 11.88
CA TRP A 42 1.01 -1.40 12.63
C TRP A 42 1.65 -0.67 13.82
N ARG A 43 2.60 -1.31 14.52
CA ARG A 43 3.37 -0.65 15.60
C ARG A 43 4.29 0.42 15.02
N MET A 44 5.01 0.10 13.95
CA MET A 44 5.88 1.06 13.26
C MET A 44 5.09 2.29 12.79
N MET A 45 3.93 2.10 12.15
CA MET A 45 3.07 3.20 11.69
C MET A 45 2.55 4.05 12.85
N ARG A 46 2.05 3.43 13.93
CA ARG A 46 1.57 4.18 15.11
C ARG A 46 2.69 5.00 15.75
N ARG A 47 3.89 4.43 15.84
CA ARG A 47 5.06 5.12 16.39
C ARG A 47 5.49 6.30 15.53
N LEU A 48 5.65 6.10 14.22
CA LEU A 48 5.98 7.18 13.29
C LEU A 48 4.97 8.33 13.35
N ARG A 49 3.67 8.02 13.49
CA ARG A 49 2.63 9.04 13.67
C ARG A 49 2.73 9.76 15.01
N ALA A 50 3.02 9.05 16.09
CA ALA A 50 3.21 9.64 17.42
C ALA A 50 4.44 10.55 17.47
N GLU A 51 5.49 10.20 16.73
CA GLU A 51 6.72 11.00 16.57
C GLU A 51 6.55 12.19 15.60
N GLY A 52 5.36 12.37 15.00
CA GLY A 52 5.09 13.42 14.02
C GLY A 52 5.83 13.22 12.69
N ASN A 53 6.37 12.03 12.42
CA ASN A 53 7.06 11.73 11.19
C ASN A 53 6.04 11.58 10.03
N PRO A 54 6.20 12.32 8.92
CA PRO A 54 5.30 12.22 7.76
C PRO A 54 5.22 10.80 7.18
N ASP A 55 6.27 9.99 7.32
CA ASP A 55 6.31 8.60 6.87
C ASP A 55 5.16 7.77 7.49
N GLY A 56 4.74 8.08 8.72
CA GLY A 56 3.62 7.41 9.38
C GLY A 56 2.27 7.69 8.73
N THR A 57 2.05 8.91 8.25
CA THR A 57 0.85 9.28 7.48
C THR A 57 0.89 8.67 6.08
N TRP A 58 2.05 8.69 5.42
CA TRP A 58 2.23 8.05 4.11
C TRP A 58 1.95 6.55 4.14
N MET A 59 2.46 5.83 5.13
CA MET A 59 2.17 4.41 5.31
C MET A 59 0.67 4.12 5.50
N MET A 60 -0.07 5.01 6.16
CA MET A 60 -1.52 4.86 6.33
C MET A 60 -2.24 5.03 4.98
N VAL A 61 -1.86 6.05 4.20
CA VAL A 61 -2.43 6.30 2.87
C VAL A 61 -2.12 5.13 1.93
N GLU A 62 -0.88 4.64 1.91
CA GLU A 62 -0.49 3.47 1.12
C GLU A 62 -1.29 2.23 1.51
N ALA A 63 -1.50 1.98 2.80
CA ALA A 63 -2.31 0.87 3.28
C ALA A 63 -3.76 0.97 2.80
N LEU A 64 -4.37 2.16 2.88
CA LEU A 64 -5.74 2.39 2.40
C LEU A 64 -5.84 2.20 0.87
N MET A 65 -4.89 2.74 0.11
CA MET A 65 -4.84 2.60 -1.34
C MET A 65 -4.66 1.15 -1.77
N ALA A 66 -3.75 0.42 -1.11
CA ALA A 66 -3.51 -1.00 -1.37
C ALA A 66 -4.74 -1.85 -1.02
N MET A 67 -5.42 -1.57 0.10
CA MET A 67 -6.67 -2.25 0.46
C MET A 67 -7.78 -1.98 -0.57
N ALA A 68 -7.99 -0.72 -0.96
CA ALA A 68 -8.98 -0.36 -1.95
C ALA A 68 -8.69 -1.02 -3.32
N ALA A 69 -7.44 -1.00 -3.77
CA ALA A 69 -7.02 -1.64 -5.00
C ALA A 69 -7.16 -3.18 -4.94
N GLY A 70 -6.82 -3.79 -3.81
CA GLY A 70 -7.02 -5.22 -3.58
C GLY A 70 -8.49 -5.64 -3.59
N ILE A 71 -9.35 -4.88 -2.92
CA ILE A 71 -10.81 -5.10 -2.96
C ILE A 71 -11.33 -4.96 -4.38
N ALA A 72 -10.93 -3.92 -5.10
CA ALA A 72 -11.32 -3.72 -6.48
C ALA A 72 -10.90 -4.89 -7.37
N LEU A 73 -9.67 -5.42 -7.22
CA LEU A 73 -9.20 -6.61 -7.94
C LEU A 73 -9.99 -7.87 -7.61
N LEU A 74 -10.45 -8.04 -6.37
CA LEU A 74 -11.28 -9.17 -5.96
C LEU A 74 -12.69 -9.07 -6.57
N VAL A 75 -13.24 -7.86 -6.69
CA VAL A 75 -14.58 -7.63 -7.26
C VAL A 75 -14.56 -7.66 -8.79
N LEU A 76 -13.46 -7.24 -9.42
CA LEU A 76 -13.34 -7.04 -10.87
C LEU A 76 -13.75 -8.27 -11.72
N PRO A 77 -13.45 -9.53 -11.35
CA PRO A 77 -13.89 -10.71 -12.08
C PRO A 77 -15.42 -10.93 -12.08
N PHE A 78 -16.11 -10.49 -11.03
CA PHE A 78 -17.57 -10.65 -10.88
C PHE A 78 -18.37 -9.63 -11.69
N ILE A 79 -17.73 -8.54 -12.10
CA ILE A 79 -18.34 -7.45 -12.90
C ILE A 79 -17.80 -7.39 -14.33
N ARG A 80 -17.02 -8.40 -14.74
CA ARG A 80 -16.40 -8.51 -16.07
C ARG A 80 -17.44 -8.55 -17.18
#